data_AF-A0A2E0HR51-F1
#
_entry.id   AF-A0A2E0HR51-F1
#
_cell.length_a   1.000
_cell.length_b   1.000
_cell.length_c   1.000
_cell.angle_alpha   90.00
_cell.angle_beta   90.00
_cell.angle_gamma   90.00
#
_symmetry.space_group_name_H-M   'P 1'
#
loop_
_entity.id
_entity.type
_entity.pdbx_description
1 polymer ?
#
loop_
_entity_poly.entity_id
_entity_poly.type
_entity_poly.pdbx_seq_one_letter_code
_entity_poly.pdbx_strand_id
1 'polypeptide(L)'
;MKKDIHNKLIRFGSINLSGWVLLEVQGNLLKVEEFLQGQVTSDISLLSDNCSQLSSICNHKGQVIADFIIIKNDNKYILATNNKLKDIIISELITFAKFYSVDFEIINKQVIGVISDKSSSKNSFLSNNYCKLSIEIKNNLNNFNDSISAAYWGAANKLLGNLYLEYTDAEKYRPLEINYDNLRVSFDKGCYRGQEIVARMKYLGIDRRKFCTFITEKNFKKNENIKMAGEIIEIEDLYVFNGIIKKEILSELQNLNGIIDIY
;
A
#
# COMPACT_ATOMS: atom_id res chain seq x y z
N MET A 1 21.77 4.90 -16.67
CA MET A 1 20.59 4.07 -17.02
C MET A 1 19.56 3.99 -15.90
N LYS A 2 19.73 3.22 -14.81
CA LYS A 2 18.71 3.15 -13.73
C LYS A 2 18.39 4.50 -13.08
N LYS A 3 19.42 5.31 -12.80
CA LYS A 3 19.26 6.67 -12.25
C LYS A 3 18.45 7.60 -13.18
N ASP A 4 18.61 7.45 -14.50
CA ASP A 4 17.91 8.27 -15.49
C ASP A 4 16.41 7.89 -15.59
N ILE A 5 16.10 6.60 -15.49
CA ILE A 5 14.71 6.11 -15.48
C ILE A 5 13.98 6.57 -14.21
N HIS A 6 14.64 6.51 -13.04
CA HIS A 6 14.04 7.02 -11.82
C HIS A 6 13.77 8.53 -11.87
N ASN A 7 14.67 9.31 -12.48
CA ASN A 7 14.46 10.75 -12.67
C ASN A 7 13.24 11.05 -13.58
N LYS A 8 12.93 10.17 -14.54
CA LYS A 8 11.71 10.28 -15.36
C LYS A 8 10.43 9.90 -14.61
N LEU A 9 10.50 8.90 -13.73
CA LEU A 9 9.31 8.31 -13.09
C LEU A 9 8.97 8.89 -11.71
N ILE A 10 9.92 9.55 -11.06
CA ILE A 10 9.74 10.13 -9.73
C ILE A 10 9.77 11.65 -9.86
N ARG A 11 8.64 12.28 -9.52
CA ARG A 11 8.52 13.72 -9.39
C ARG A 11 8.15 14.07 -7.96
N PHE A 12 8.97 14.89 -7.31
CA PHE A 12 8.68 15.36 -5.96
C PHE A 12 7.55 16.39 -5.97
N GLY A 13 6.74 16.37 -4.92
CA GLY A 13 5.57 17.21 -4.77
C GLY A 13 4.42 16.48 -4.11
N SER A 14 3.21 16.97 -4.33
CA SER A 14 2.02 16.54 -3.60
C SER A 14 0.80 16.41 -4.50
N ILE A 15 -0.11 15.53 -4.11
CA ILE A 15 -1.37 15.28 -4.83
C ILE A 15 -2.52 15.18 -3.84
N ASN A 16 -3.66 15.77 -4.19
CA ASN A 16 -4.90 15.48 -3.49
C ASN A 16 -5.45 14.11 -3.91
N LEU A 17 -5.55 13.18 -2.97
CA LEU A 17 -6.13 11.86 -3.15
C LEU A 17 -7.66 11.96 -2.98
N SER A 18 -8.33 12.65 -3.91
CA SER A 18 -9.76 12.97 -3.83
C SER A 18 -10.69 11.75 -3.73
N GLY A 19 -10.23 10.57 -4.17
CA GLY A 19 -10.95 9.31 -4.04
C GLY A 19 -10.77 8.63 -2.68
N TRP A 20 -10.04 9.22 -1.74
CA TRP A 20 -9.76 8.64 -0.44
C TRP A 20 -10.64 9.21 0.66
N VAL A 21 -10.83 8.41 1.71
CA VAL A 21 -11.61 8.73 2.90
C VAL A 21 -10.79 8.45 4.15
N LEU A 22 -11.08 9.19 5.21
CA LEU A 22 -10.47 9.04 6.53
C LEU A 22 -11.52 8.49 7.50
N LEU A 23 -11.20 7.38 8.15
CA LEU A 23 -12.03 6.75 9.18
C LEU A 23 -11.30 6.88 10.52
N GLU A 24 -11.75 7.80 11.38
CA GLU A 24 -11.28 7.87 12.77
C GLU A 24 -11.83 6.67 13.54
N VAL A 25 -10.95 5.98 14.24
CA VAL A 25 -11.33 4.87 15.12
C VAL A 25 -11.65 5.45 16.50
N GLN A 26 -12.93 5.48 16.84
CA GLN A 26 -13.46 6.07 18.07
C GLN A 26 -13.44 5.06 19.21
N GLY A 27 -13.03 5.49 20.39
CA GLY A 27 -13.03 4.66 21.60
C GLY A 27 -11.95 5.06 22.59
N ASN A 28 -11.87 4.33 23.71
CA ASN A 28 -10.75 4.47 24.62
C ASN A 28 -9.46 4.00 23.93
N LEU A 29 -8.38 4.78 24.03
CA LEU A 29 -7.11 4.53 23.33
C LEU A 29 -6.60 3.09 23.47
N LEU A 30 -6.56 2.55 24.69
CA LEU A 30 -6.06 1.19 24.93
C LEU A 30 -6.94 0.15 24.23
N LYS A 31 -8.26 0.32 24.27
CA LYS A 31 -9.19 -0.58 23.58
C LYS A 31 -9.08 -0.49 22.06
N VAL A 32 -8.84 0.71 21.52
CA VAL A 32 -8.58 0.92 20.08
C VAL A 32 -7.29 0.21 19.67
N GLU A 33 -6.23 0.31 20.48
CA GLU A 33 -4.95 -0.36 20.22
C GLU A 33 -5.09 -1.89 20.27
N GLU A 34 -5.72 -2.43 21.32
CA GLU A 34 -6.00 -3.88 21.43
C GLU A 34 -6.83 -4.38 20.25
N PHE A 35 -7.88 -3.64 19.90
CA PHE A 35 -8.75 -3.96 18.77
C PHE A 35 -7.97 -4.00 17.45
N LEU A 36 -7.28 -2.91 17.09
CA LEU A 36 -6.53 -2.83 15.84
C LEU A 36 -5.42 -3.88 15.83
N GLN A 37 -4.71 -4.07 16.95
CA GLN A 37 -3.65 -5.07 17.06
C GLN A 37 -4.16 -6.48 16.75
N GLY A 38 -5.40 -6.81 17.13
CA GLY A 38 -6.03 -8.10 16.83
C GLY A 38 -6.60 -8.25 15.41
N GLN A 39 -6.81 -7.16 14.67
CA GLN A 39 -7.50 -7.20 13.37
C GLN A 39 -6.61 -6.95 12.16
N VAL A 40 -5.53 -6.16 12.30
CA VAL A 40 -4.71 -5.73 11.16
C VAL A 40 -3.39 -6.48 11.07
N THR A 41 -2.78 -6.49 9.88
CA THR A 41 -1.53 -7.21 9.62
C THR A 41 -0.28 -6.52 10.19
N SER A 42 -0.29 -5.19 10.28
CA SER A 42 0.83 -4.40 10.81
C SER A 42 0.85 -4.42 12.34
N ASP A 43 2.00 -4.18 12.97
CA ASP A 43 2.08 -4.00 14.41
C ASP A 43 1.70 -2.57 14.82
N ILE A 44 0.64 -2.42 15.61
CA ILE A 44 0.16 -1.12 16.09
C ILE A 44 1.09 -0.56 17.18
N SER A 45 1.76 -1.43 17.94
CA SER A 45 2.66 -0.99 19.02
C SER A 45 3.91 -0.26 18.50
N LEU A 46 4.27 -0.49 17.23
CA LEU A 46 5.39 0.16 16.57
C LEU A 46 5.01 1.50 15.93
N LEU A 47 3.72 1.84 15.86
CA LEU A 47 3.25 3.10 15.28
C LEU A 47 3.35 4.23 16.29
N SER A 48 4.40 5.05 16.15
CA SER A 48 4.59 6.26 16.93
C SER A 48 3.55 7.33 16.60
N ASP A 49 3.30 8.26 17.53
CA ASP A 49 2.42 9.39 17.28
C ASP A 49 3.00 10.32 16.20
N ASN A 50 2.13 10.95 15.41
CA ASN A 50 2.47 11.74 14.21
C ASN A 50 3.17 10.94 13.09
N CYS A 51 3.00 9.62 13.07
CA CYS A 51 3.50 8.74 12.02
C CYS A 51 2.35 8.03 11.29
N SER A 52 2.72 7.39 10.19
CA SER A 52 1.82 6.53 9.42
C SER A 52 2.53 5.26 8.98
N GLN A 53 1.77 4.18 8.81
CA GLN A 53 2.27 2.91 8.29
C GLN A 53 1.24 2.24 7.40
N LEU A 54 1.71 1.41 6.46
CA LEU A 54 0.83 0.58 5.65
C LEU A 54 0.26 -0.55 6.49
N SER A 55 -1.00 -0.90 6.23
CA SER A 55 -1.66 -2.04 6.85
C SER A 55 -2.70 -2.67 5.93
N SER A 56 -3.24 -3.80 6.37
CA SER A 56 -4.31 -4.51 5.69
C SER A 56 -5.08 -5.40 6.66
N ILE A 57 -6.25 -5.86 6.22
CA ILE A 57 -7.05 -6.87 6.92
C ILE A 57 -7.06 -8.14 6.07
N CYS A 58 -6.91 -9.29 6.72
CA CYS A 58 -7.07 -10.59 6.09
C CYS A 58 -8.35 -11.30 6.54
N ASN A 59 -8.85 -12.22 5.73
CA ASN A 59 -9.86 -13.20 6.14
C ASN A 59 -9.21 -14.40 6.85
N HIS A 60 -10.03 -15.35 7.33
CA HIS A 60 -9.56 -16.56 8.02
C HIS A 60 -8.69 -17.47 7.13
N LYS A 61 -8.73 -17.33 5.80
CA LYS A 61 -7.89 -18.06 4.83
C LYS A 61 -6.58 -17.32 4.51
N GLY A 62 -6.30 -16.22 5.23
CA GLY A 62 -5.12 -15.38 5.03
C GLY A 62 -5.15 -14.54 3.74
N GLN A 63 -6.31 -14.42 3.08
CA GLN A 63 -6.46 -13.58 1.89
C GLN A 63 -6.71 -12.13 2.32
N VAL A 64 -6.09 -11.18 1.65
CA VAL A 64 -6.25 -9.75 1.91
C VAL A 64 -7.63 -9.30 1.46
N ILE A 65 -8.39 -8.69 2.36
CA ILE A 65 -9.74 -8.20 2.07
C ILE A 65 -9.68 -6.73 1.63
N ALA A 66 -8.95 -5.92 2.38
CA ALA A 66 -8.81 -4.50 2.13
C ALA A 66 -7.51 -3.97 2.70
N ASP A 67 -7.10 -2.81 2.19
CA ASP A 67 -5.87 -2.17 2.57
C ASP A 67 -6.01 -0.66 2.79
N PHE A 68 -5.12 -0.12 3.61
CA PHE A 68 -5.18 1.26 4.08
C PHE A 68 -3.84 1.68 4.69
N ILE A 69 -3.70 2.99 4.87
CA ILE A 69 -2.64 3.58 5.70
C ILE A 69 -3.24 3.86 7.08
N ILE A 70 -2.60 3.37 8.14
CA ILE A 70 -2.94 3.73 9.51
C ILE A 70 -2.10 4.94 9.88
N ILE A 71 -2.76 5.98 10.36
CA ILE A 71 -2.15 7.22 10.85
C ILE A 71 -2.42 7.31 12.34
N LYS A 72 -1.39 7.58 13.13
CA LYS A 72 -1.54 7.95 14.54
C LYS A 72 -1.24 9.44 14.68
N ASN A 73 -2.20 10.21 15.17
CA ASN A 73 -2.05 11.64 15.37
C ASN A 73 -2.82 12.08 16.60
N ASP A 74 -2.17 12.79 17.52
CA ASP A 74 -2.74 13.21 18.80
C ASP A 74 -3.38 12.04 19.57
N ASN A 75 -2.70 10.89 19.59
CA ASN A 75 -3.20 9.63 20.18
C ASN A 75 -4.53 9.13 19.61
N LYS A 76 -4.87 9.51 18.37
CA LYS A 76 -6.01 8.98 17.64
C LYS A 76 -5.54 8.17 16.45
N TYR A 77 -6.25 7.08 16.16
CA TYR A 77 -5.98 6.23 15.00
C TYR A 77 -6.95 6.57 13.88
N ILE A 78 -6.41 6.80 12.69
CA ILE A 78 -7.17 7.12 11.49
C ILE A 78 -6.78 6.15 10.38
N LEU A 79 -7.76 5.51 9.76
CA LEU A 79 -7.57 4.67 8.59
C LEU A 79 -7.81 5.50 7.33
N ALA A 80 -6.77 5.74 6.55
CA ALA A 80 -6.85 6.39 5.25
C ALA A 80 -6.91 5.34 4.14
N THR A 81 -7.96 5.33 3.33
CA THR A 81 -8.19 4.31 2.29
C THR A 81 -8.94 4.89 1.09
N ASN A 82 -8.93 4.17 -0.04
CA ASN A 82 -9.80 4.48 -1.17
C ASN A 82 -11.28 4.31 -0.75
N ASN A 83 -12.12 5.29 -1.08
CA ASN A 83 -13.54 5.27 -0.72
C ASN A 83 -14.28 4.03 -1.22
N LYS A 84 -13.81 3.39 -2.31
CA LYS A 84 -14.36 2.11 -2.79
C LYS A 84 -14.17 0.95 -1.81
N LEU A 85 -13.14 0.98 -0.95
CA LEU A 85 -12.87 -0.05 0.06
C LEU A 85 -13.49 0.27 1.42
N LYS A 86 -14.00 1.48 1.61
CA LYS A 86 -14.53 1.98 2.89
C LYS A 86 -15.58 1.04 3.49
N ASP A 87 -16.60 0.68 2.70
CA ASP A 87 -17.72 -0.12 3.20
C ASP A 87 -17.28 -1.55 3.54
N ILE A 88 -16.35 -2.11 2.77
CA ILE A 88 -15.71 -3.40 3.08
C ILE A 88 -14.99 -3.29 4.43
N ILE A 89 -14.12 -2.29 4.61
CA ILE A 89 -13.34 -2.11 5.85
C ILE A 89 -14.27 -1.97 7.06
N ILE A 90 -15.30 -1.13 6.97
CA ILE A 90 -16.26 -0.94 8.05
C ILE A 90 -16.98 -2.25 8.35
N SER A 91 -17.51 -2.96 7.34
CA SER A 91 -18.24 -4.21 7.54
C SER A 91 -17.41 -5.31 8.22
N GLU A 92 -16.13 -5.41 7.82
CA GLU A 92 -15.20 -6.40 8.37
C GLU A 92 -14.80 -6.07 9.80
N LEU A 93 -14.49 -4.80 10.07
CA LEU A 93 -13.98 -4.36 11.36
C LEU A 93 -15.09 -4.18 12.41
N ILE A 94 -16.27 -3.66 12.02
CA ILE A 94 -17.36 -3.34 12.97
C ILE A 94 -17.88 -4.58 13.70
N THR A 95 -17.80 -5.74 13.04
CA THR A 95 -18.20 -7.03 13.64
C THR A 95 -17.40 -7.33 14.90
N PHE A 96 -16.11 -6.96 14.92
CA PHE A 96 -15.21 -7.17 16.07
C PHE A 96 -15.15 -5.94 16.98
N ALA A 97 -15.27 -4.73 16.43
CA ALA A 97 -15.15 -3.46 17.17
C ALA A 97 -16.15 -3.35 18.33
N LYS A 98 -17.36 -3.92 18.18
CA LYS A 98 -18.40 -3.95 19.21
C LYS A 98 -17.93 -4.55 20.54
N PHE A 99 -17.07 -5.57 20.50
CA PHE A 99 -16.53 -6.22 21.71
C PHE A 99 -15.54 -5.32 22.47
N TYR A 100 -14.95 -4.35 21.79
CA TYR A 100 -13.98 -3.40 22.34
C TYR A 100 -14.62 -2.03 22.65
N SER A 101 -15.93 -1.87 22.46
CA SER A 101 -16.57 -0.54 22.55
C SER A 101 -15.91 0.48 21.61
N VAL A 102 -15.52 0.02 20.42
CA VAL A 102 -14.89 0.82 19.37
C VAL A 102 -15.90 1.07 18.24
N ASP A 103 -15.84 2.24 17.63
CA ASP A 103 -16.65 2.62 16.47
C ASP A 103 -15.81 3.38 15.42
N PHE A 104 -16.41 3.73 14.28
CA PHE A 104 -15.75 4.44 13.19
C PHE A 104 -16.51 5.71 12.81
N GLU A 105 -15.79 6.81 12.67
CA GLU A 105 -16.33 8.09 12.22
C GLU A 105 -15.63 8.56 10.94
N ILE A 106 -16.40 8.99 9.95
CA ILE A 106 -15.83 9.58 8.73
C ILE A 106 -15.41 11.02 9.03
N ILE A 107 -14.13 11.31 8.84
CA ILE A 107 -13.62 12.68 8.97
C ILE A 107 -13.71 13.39 7.61
N ASN A 108 -14.36 14.55 7.58
CA ASN A 108 -14.38 15.42 6.39
C ASN A 108 -13.09 16.26 6.30
N LYS A 109 -11.99 15.61 5.92
CA LYS A 109 -10.70 16.26 5.62
C LYS A 109 -10.13 15.68 4.33
N GLN A 110 -9.25 16.45 3.70
CA GLN A 110 -8.57 16.05 2.48
C GLN A 110 -7.33 15.22 2.79
N VAL A 111 -7.06 14.25 1.92
CA VAL A 111 -5.93 13.33 2.02
C VAL A 111 -4.89 13.70 0.98
N ILE A 112 -3.70 14.12 1.43
CA ILE A 112 -2.64 14.59 0.53
C ILE A 112 -1.52 13.56 0.49
N GLY A 113 -1.29 12.94 -0.67
CA GLY A 113 -0.10 12.12 -0.90
C GLY A 113 1.09 13.01 -1.20
N VAL A 114 2.25 12.72 -0.60
CA VAL A 114 3.47 13.51 -0.79
C VAL A 114 4.62 12.58 -1.18
N ILE A 115 5.27 12.91 -2.31
CA ILE A 115 6.54 12.32 -2.73
C ILE A 115 7.64 13.32 -2.37
N SER A 116 8.56 12.90 -1.53
CA SER A 116 9.69 13.72 -1.11
C SER A 116 11.03 13.01 -1.33
N ASP A 117 12.09 13.80 -1.34
CA ASP A 117 13.46 13.29 -1.37
C ASP A 117 13.78 12.48 -0.11
N LYS A 118 14.70 11.52 -0.20
CA LYS A 118 15.15 10.69 0.94
C LYS A 118 15.71 11.52 2.10
N SER A 119 16.35 12.66 1.82
CA SER A 119 16.89 13.59 2.82
C SER A 119 15.82 14.32 3.64
N SER A 120 14.55 14.29 3.21
CA SER A 120 13.43 14.91 3.92
C SER A 120 13.27 14.36 5.33
N SER A 121 13.06 15.24 6.31
CA SER A 121 12.76 14.87 7.70
C SER A 121 11.31 14.41 7.90
N LYS A 122 10.46 14.48 6.87
CA LYS A 122 9.05 14.07 6.99
C LYS A 122 8.92 12.58 7.26
N ASN A 123 8.02 12.24 8.19
CA ASN A 123 7.64 10.86 8.48
C ASN A 123 6.99 10.23 7.23
N SER A 124 7.54 9.11 6.78
CA SER A 124 7.11 8.40 5.58
C SER A 124 6.62 7.01 5.96
N PHE A 125 5.49 6.57 5.41
CA PHE A 125 5.03 5.18 5.55
C PHE A 125 5.81 4.22 4.65
N LEU A 126 6.52 4.74 3.62
CA LEU A 126 7.32 3.94 2.71
C LEU A 126 8.47 4.75 2.12
N SER A 127 9.63 4.13 1.91
CA SER A 127 10.79 4.81 1.32
C SER A 127 11.76 3.84 0.64
N ASN A 128 12.58 4.35 -0.27
CA ASN A 128 13.74 3.65 -0.82
C ASN A 128 14.93 4.62 -0.94
N ASN A 129 15.90 4.27 -1.78
CA ASN A 129 17.07 5.11 -2.02
C ASN A 129 16.79 6.38 -2.84
N TYR A 130 15.61 6.52 -3.43
CA TYR A 130 15.26 7.60 -4.36
C TYR A 130 14.17 8.52 -3.81
N CYS A 131 13.16 8.00 -3.11
CA CYS A 131 12.06 8.80 -2.60
C CYS A 131 11.46 8.25 -1.30
N LYS A 132 10.66 9.11 -0.68
CA LYS A 132 9.80 8.86 0.48
C LYS A 132 8.35 9.15 0.11
N LEU A 133 7.45 8.25 0.49
CA LEU A 133 6.00 8.45 0.40
C LEU A 133 5.44 8.72 1.79
N SER A 134 4.66 9.78 1.89
CA SER A 134 3.98 10.20 3.11
C SER A 134 2.57 10.67 2.80
N ILE A 135 1.77 10.80 3.85
CA ILE A 135 0.39 11.28 3.76
C ILE A 135 0.21 12.43 4.74
N GLU A 136 -0.45 13.50 4.31
CA GLU A 136 -0.83 14.64 5.14
C GLU A 136 -2.35 14.77 5.15
N ILE A 137 -2.93 15.09 6.31
CA ILE A 137 -4.36 15.38 6.44
C ILE A 137 -4.53 16.90 6.48
N LYS A 138 -5.36 17.46 5.59
CA LYS A 138 -5.60 18.92 5.53
C LYS A 138 -7.09 19.25 5.58
N ASN A 139 -7.41 20.38 6.23
CA ASN A 139 -8.79 20.88 6.30
C ASN A 139 -9.24 21.49 4.96
N ASN A 140 -8.35 22.21 4.25
CA ASN A 140 -8.64 22.91 2.99
C ASN A 140 -7.57 22.65 1.93
N LEU A 141 -7.95 22.76 0.66
CA LEU A 141 -7.08 22.70 -0.52
C LEU A 141 -6.41 24.06 -0.76
N ASN A 142 -5.63 24.57 0.18
CA ASN A 142 -4.82 25.75 -0.11
C ASN A 142 -3.62 25.35 -0.99
N ASN A 143 -3.44 26.07 -2.10
CA ASN A 143 -2.54 25.83 -3.22
C ASN A 143 -1.28 25.00 -2.89
N PHE A 144 -1.18 23.83 -3.54
CA PHE A 144 0.05 23.05 -3.59
C PHE A 144 1.02 23.76 -4.53
N ASN A 145 2.09 24.34 -3.99
CA ASN A 145 3.12 24.98 -4.82
C ASN A 145 3.80 23.96 -5.77
N ASP A 146 3.82 22.68 -5.38
CA ASP A 146 4.39 21.57 -6.17
C ASP A 146 3.35 20.46 -6.36
N SER A 147 2.32 20.69 -7.17
CA SER A 147 1.34 19.64 -7.50
C SER A 147 1.92 18.61 -8.48
N ILE A 148 1.64 17.32 -8.24
CA ILE A 148 1.98 16.21 -9.14
C ILE A 148 0.72 15.52 -9.66
N SER A 149 0.83 14.88 -10.82
CA SER A 149 -0.28 14.09 -11.37
C SER A 149 -0.42 12.74 -10.67
N ALA A 150 -1.60 12.12 -10.80
CA ALA A 150 -1.87 10.78 -10.28
C ALA A 150 -0.92 9.71 -10.83
N ALA A 151 -0.43 9.91 -12.07
CA ALA A 151 0.55 9.01 -12.68
C ALA A 151 1.86 8.96 -11.89
N TYR A 152 2.42 10.11 -11.47
CA TYR A 152 3.66 10.13 -10.67
C TYR A 152 3.48 9.50 -9.29
N TRP A 153 2.32 9.72 -8.64
CA TRP A 153 1.98 9.05 -7.39
C TRP A 153 1.87 7.52 -7.56
N GLY A 154 1.17 7.08 -8.60
CA GLY A 154 1.03 5.67 -8.94
C GLY A 154 2.39 5.02 -9.24
N ALA A 155 3.21 5.63 -10.09
CA ALA A 155 4.53 5.12 -10.44
C ALA A 155 5.45 5.01 -9.22
N ALA A 156 5.49 6.02 -8.34
CA ALA A 156 6.31 5.95 -7.13
C ALA A 156 5.88 4.82 -6.18
N ASN A 157 4.57 4.61 -6.00
CA ASN A 157 4.05 3.47 -5.24
C ASN A 157 4.49 2.14 -5.87
N LYS A 158 4.34 1.98 -7.18
CA LYS A 158 4.76 0.77 -7.90
C LYS A 158 6.26 0.53 -7.77
N LEU A 159 7.10 1.57 -7.92
CA LEU A 159 8.56 1.45 -7.77
C LEU A 159 8.99 1.04 -6.34
N LEU A 160 8.15 1.31 -5.34
CA LEU A 160 8.35 0.86 -3.96
C LEU A 160 7.70 -0.52 -3.68
N GLY A 161 7.19 -1.18 -4.72
CA GLY A 161 6.50 -2.47 -4.61
C GLY A 161 5.16 -2.38 -3.88
N ASN A 162 4.60 -1.18 -3.76
CA ASN A 162 3.32 -0.93 -3.11
C ASN A 162 2.17 -1.05 -4.11
N LEU A 163 1.29 -2.02 -3.88
CA LEU A 163 -0.01 -2.12 -4.53
C LEU A 163 -1.07 -1.50 -3.62
N TYR A 164 -2.00 -0.73 -4.20
CA TYR A 164 -3.28 -0.42 -3.56
C TYR A 164 -4.34 -1.33 -4.19
N LEU A 165 -5.18 -1.96 -3.37
CA LEU A 165 -6.23 -2.83 -3.88
C LEU A 165 -7.39 -2.00 -4.45
N GLU A 166 -7.96 -2.49 -5.54
CA GLU A 166 -9.30 -2.07 -5.95
C GLU A 166 -10.34 -2.94 -5.27
N TYR A 167 -11.59 -2.47 -5.25
CA TYR A 167 -12.73 -3.24 -4.70
C TYR A 167 -12.79 -4.68 -5.24
N THR A 168 -12.51 -4.86 -6.54
CA THR A 168 -12.56 -6.20 -7.15
C THR A 168 -11.44 -7.11 -6.69
N ASP A 169 -10.36 -6.60 -6.07
CA ASP A 169 -9.21 -7.38 -5.64
C ASP A 169 -9.37 -8.01 -4.25
N ALA A 170 -10.46 -7.69 -3.55
CA ALA A 170 -10.80 -8.31 -2.28
C ALA A 170 -10.72 -9.84 -2.38
N GLU A 171 -9.99 -10.44 -1.44
CA GLU A 171 -9.75 -11.88 -1.31
C GLU A 171 -8.98 -12.55 -2.47
N LYS A 172 -8.50 -11.80 -3.47
CA LYS A 172 -7.75 -12.38 -4.60
C LYS A 172 -6.34 -12.84 -4.23
N TYR A 173 -5.72 -12.16 -3.28
CA TYR A 173 -4.30 -12.31 -2.97
C TYR A 173 -4.08 -12.58 -1.49
N ARG A 174 -3.01 -13.31 -1.17
CA ARG A 174 -2.42 -13.36 0.16
C ARG A 174 -1.24 -12.39 0.24
N PRO A 175 -0.83 -11.95 1.44
CA PRO A 175 0.19 -10.91 1.57
C PRO A 175 1.49 -11.18 0.80
N LEU A 176 1.98 -12.43 0.84
CA LEU A 176 3.22 -12.84 0.16
C LEU A 176 3.13 -12.79 -1.38
N GLU A 177 1.91 -12.80 -1.95
CA GLU A 177 1.72 -12.80 -3.40
C GLU A 177 1.84 -11.40 -4.01
N ILE A 178 1.73 -10.35 -3.19
CA ILE A 178 1.68 -8.94 -3.60
C ILE A 178 2.61 -8.06 -2.76
N ASN A 179 3.68 -8.64 -2.20
CA ASN A 179 4.72 -7.96 -1.42
C ASN A 179 4.24 -7.31 -0.11
N TYR A 180 2.99 -7.55 0.31
CA TYR A 180 2.45 -7.02 1.57
C TYR A 180 3.14 -7.64 2.78
N ASP A 181 3.69 -8.84 2.65
CA ASP A 181 4.47 -9.48 3.71
C ASP A 181 5.71 -8.66 4.09
N ASN A 182 6.34 -7.97 3.14
CA ASN A 182 7.49 -7.12 3.39
C ASN A 182 7.11 -5.68 3.78
N LEU A 183 5.92 -5.23 3.39
CA LEU A 183 5.52 -3.83 3.53
C LEU A 183 4.60 -3.55 4.71
N ARG A 184 3.80 -4.53 5.15
CA ARG A 184 2.68 -4.28 6.07
C ARG A 184 2.24 -5.48 6.93
N VAL A 185 2.99 -6.57 6.93
CA VAL A 185 2.79 -7.69 7.87
C VAL A 185 3.91 -7.67 8.90
N SER A 186 3.56 -7.65 10.18
CA SER A 186 4.51 -8.00 11.23
C SER A 186 4.39 -9.49 11.52
N PHE A 187 5.51 -10.21 11.46
CA PHE A 187 5.57 -11.63 11.82
C PHE A 187 5.91 -11.86 13.29
N ASP A 188 6.28 -10.80 14.01
CA ASP A 188 6.69 -10.82 15.42
C ASP A 188 5.62 -10.22 16.35
N LYS A 189 4.49 -9.76 15.79
CA LYS A 189 3.36 -9.21 16.57
C LYS A 189 2.47 -10.31 17.17
N GLY A 190 1.58 -9.88 18.05
CA GLY A 190 0.50 -10.71 18.59
C GLY A 190 -0.53 -11.15 17.54
N CYS A 191 -1.48 -11.99 17.97
CA CYS A 191 -2.42 -12.66 17.07
C CYS A 191 -3.26 -11.69 16.22
N TYR A 192 -3.35 -11.92 14.91
CA TYR A 192 -4.36 -11.29 14.05
C TYR A 192 -5.09 -12.29 13.15
N ARG A 193 -6.26 -11.90 12.65
CA ARG A 193 -7.11 -12.76 11.81
C ARG A 193 -6.39 -13.23 10.53
N GLY A 194 -6.32 -14.55 10.34
CA GLY A 194 -5.70 -15.17 9.16
C GLY A 194 -4.19 -15.36 9.26
N GLN A 195 -3.56 -14.96 10.36
CA GLN A 195 -2.10 -15.02 10.53
C GLN A 195 -1.52 -16.42 10.37
N GLU A 196 -2.24 -17.47 10.76
CA GLU A 196 -1.72 -18.85 10.75
C GLU A 196 -1.37 -19.28 9.32
N ILE A 197 -2.23 -18.92 8.36
CA ILE A 197 -2.00 -19.21 6.95
C ILE A 197 -0.87 -18.34 6.40
N VAL A 198 -0.86 -17.04 6.75
CA VAL A 198 0.18 -16.10 6.28
C VAL A 198 1.57 -16.50 6.80
N ALA A 199 1.69 -16.81 8.09
CA ALA A 199 2.93 -17.28 8.71
C ALA A 199 3.35 -18.65 8.15
N ARG A 200 2.42 -19.59 7.99
CA ARG A 200 2.72 -20.89 7.34
C ARG A 200 3.28 -20.71 5.94
N MET A 201 2.74 -19.79 5.15
CA MET A 201 3.29 -19.50 3.82
C MET A 201 4.69 -18.90 3.87
N LYS A 202 4.98 -18.03 4.85
CA LYS A 202 6.31 -17.43 5.02
C LYS A 202 7.38 -18.44 5.42
N TYR A 203 7.06 -19.30 6.39
CA TYR A 203 8.06 -20.19 6.99
C TYR A 203 8.13 -21.58 6.37
N LEU A 204 7.01 -22.08 5.83
CA LEU A 204 6.91 -23.45 5.29
C LEU A 204 6.51 -23.47 3.80
N GLY A 205 6.12 -22.32 3.23
CA GLY A 205 5.70 -22.24 1.84
C GLY A 205 6.87 -22.32 0.86
N ILE A 206 6.65 -22.97 -0.28
CA ILE A 206 7.60 -22.92 -1.40
C ILE A 206 7.31 -21.67 -2.22
N ASP A 207 8.17 -20.67 -2.10
CA ASP A 207 8.02 -19.41 -2.81
C ASP A 207 8.50 -19.50 -4.27
N ARG A 208 7.55 -19.82 -5.17
CA ARG A 208 7.80 -20.04 -6.63
C ARG A 208 7.48 -18.83 -7.50
N ARG A 209 6.80 -17.82 -6.97
CA ARG A 209 6.34 -16.65 -7.73
C ARG A 209 7.01 -15.40 -7.19
N LYS A 210 7.07 -14.35 -7.99
CA LYS A 210 7.59 -13.05 -7.57
C LYS A 210 6.62 -11.97 -8.03
N PHE A 211 6.25 -11.09 -7.10
CA PHE A 211 5.61 -9.82 -7.42
C PHE A 211 6.70 -8.84 -7.82
N CYS A 212 6.60 -8.29 -9.02
CA CYS A 212 7.59 -7.38 -9.59
C CYS A 212 6.94 -6.10 -10.10
N THR A 213 7.74 -5.04 -10.19
CA THR A 213 7.38 -3.83 -10.94
C THR A 213 8.11 -3.82 -12.27
N PHE A 214 7.35 -3.70 -13.35
CA PHE A 214 7.85 -3.65 -14.71
C PHE A 214 7.85 -2.21 -15.20
N ILE A 215 8.93 -1.83 -15.85
CA ILE A 215 9.05 -0.59 -16.62
C ILE A 215 9.27 -1.00 -18.07
N THR A 216 8.38 -0.55 -18.95
CA THR A 216 8.42 -0.94 -20.36
C THR A 216 8.26 0.26 -21.28
N GLU A 217 8.69 0.12 -22.52
CA GLU A 217 8.30 1.03 -23.60
C GLU A 217 6.79 0.91 -23.86
N LYS A 218 6.18 1.97 -24.42
CA LYS A 218 4.74 1.98 -24.79
C LYS A 218 4.33 0.92 -25.81
N ASN A 219 5.26 0.47 -26.63
CA ASN A 219 5.03 -0.56 -27.66
C ASN A 219 5.02 -1.99 -27.07
N PHE A 220 5.35 -2.15 -25.78
CA PHE A 220 5.46 -3.45 -25.14
C PHE A 220 4.11 -4.17 -25.18
N LYS A 221 4.10 -5.33 -25.81
CA LYS A 221 2.91 -6.17 -25.89
C LYS A 221 2.80 -7.02 -24.64
N LYS A 222 1.57 -7.17 -24.13
CA LYS A 222 1.26 -8.04 -22.99
C LYS A 222 1.87 -9.43 -23.19
N ASN A 223 2.57 -9.91 -22.17
CA ASN A 223 3.14 -11.25 -22.13
C ASN A 223 2.27 -12.16 -21.25
N GLU A 224 1.92 -13.35 -21.74
CA GLU A 224 1.04 -14.31 -21.04
C GLU A 224 1.63 -14.81 -19.72
N ASN A 225 2.96 -14.80 -19.61
CA ASN A 225 3.66 -15.21 -18.40
C ASN A 225 3.61 -14.16 -17.27
N ILE A 226 3.10 -12.96 -17.56
CA ILE A 226 2.95 -11.88 -16.59
C ILE A 226 1.48 -11.75 -16.18
N LYS A 227 1.16 -12.19 -14.97
CA LYS A 227 -0.17 -11.93 -14.38
C LYS A 227 -0.20 -10.50 -13.83
N MET A 228 -0.82 -9.60 -14.56
CA MET A 228 -0.98 -8.18 -14.15
C MET A 228 -1.67 -8.05 -12.79
N ALA A 229 -1.20 -7.11 -11.98
CA ALA A 229 -1.79 -6.73 -10.70
C ALA A 229 -1.94 -5.20 -10.61
N GLY A 230 -3.17 -4.75 -10.39
CA GLY A 230 -3.53 -3.33 -10.45
C GLY A 230 -3.47 -2.73 -11.86
N GLU A 231 -3.50 -1.41 -11.92
CA GLU A 231 -3.48 -0.65 -13.18
C GLU A 231 -2.08 -0.50 -13.80
N ILE A 232 -2.06 -0.14 -15.08
CA ILE A 232 -0.86 0.31 -15.80
C ILE A 232 -0.81 1.83 -15.71
N ILE A 233 0.33 2.36 -15.30
CA ILE A 233 0.59 3.79 -15.25
C ILE A 233 1.37 4.20 -16.49
N GLU A 234 0.91 5.25 -17.16
CA GLU A 234 1.61 5.87 -18.29
C GLU A 234 2.30 7.16 -17.84
N ILE A 235 3.60 7.24 -18.08
CA ILE A 235 4.42 8.45 -17.87
C ILE A 235 5.30 8.64 -19.09
N GLU A 236 5.15 9.79 -19.77
CA GLU A 236 5.93 10.14 -20.96
C GLU A 236 5.86 9.04 -22.05
N ASP A 237 6.96 8.33 -22.29
CA ASP A 237 7.13 7.25 -23.25
C ASP A 237 7.13 5.85 -22.61
N LEU A 238 6.82 5.77 -21.32
CA LEU A 238 6.94 4.57 -20.50
C LEU A 238 5.61 4.07 -19.93
N TYR A 239 5.52 2.76 -19.76
CA TYR A 239 4.52 2.11 -18.91
C TYR A 239 5.16 1.54 -17.65
N VAL A 240 4.48 1.72 -16.52
CA VAL A 240 4.85 1.17 -15.21
C VAL A 240 3.70 0.37 -14.64
N PHE A 241 3.91 -0.89 -14.34
CA PHE A 241 2.87 -1.76 -13.80
C PHE A 241 3.43 -2.82 -12.86
N ASN A 242 2.58 -3.41 -12.02
CA ASN A 242 2.96 -4.57 -11.23
C ASN A 242 2.49 -5.85 -11.90
N GLY A 243 3.28 -6.91 -11.75
CA GLY A 243 2.95 -8.22 -12.28
C GLY A 243 3.49 -9.33 -11.40
N ILE A 244 2.79 -10.46 -11.41
CA ILE A 244 3.20 -11.69 -10.74
C ILE A 244 3.71 -12.66 -11.81
N ILE A 245 4.94 -13.11 -11.63
CA ILE A 245 5.62 -14.05 -12.53
C ILE A 245 6.10 -15.29 -11.77
N LYS A 246 6.42 -16.37 -12.48
CA LYS A 246 7.23 -17.44 -11.89
C LYS A 246 8.68 -16.96 -11.74
N LYS A 247 9.38 -17.37 -10.69
CA LYS A 247 10.77 -16.94 -10.49
C LYS A 247 11.73 -17.41 -11.60
N GLU A 248 11.49 -18.60 -12.14
CA GLU A 248 12.34 -19.23 -13.17
C GLU A 248 12.40 -18.43 -14.49
N ILE A 249 11.37 -17.64 -14.80
CA ILE A 249 11.29 -16.85 -16.05
C ILE A 249 11.79 -15.41 -15.88
N LEU A 250 12.23 -15.00 -14.69
CA LEU A 250 12.65 -13.61 -14.44
C LEU A 250 13.80 -13.19 -15.36
N SER A 251 14.83 -14.02 -15.50
CA SER A 251 15.98 -13.72 -16.36
C SER A 251 15.60 -13.67 -17.84
N GLU A 252 14.62 -14.46 -18.27
CA GLU A 252 14.09 -14.40 -19.65
C GLU A 252 13.39 -13.06 -19.88
N LEU A 253 12.51 -12.66 -18.96
CA LEU A 253 11.78 -11.40 -19.06
C LEU A 253 12.69 -10.16 -19.01
N GLN A 254 13.77 -10.20 -18.23
CA GLN A 254 14.74 -9.09 -18.18
C GLN A 254 15.43 -8.83 -19.53
N ASN A 255 15.49 -9.83 -20.41
CA ASN A 255 16.09 -9.73 -21.74
C ASN A 255 15.05 -9.55 -22.85
N LEU A 256 13.76 -9.48 -22.52
CA LEU A 256 12.68 -9.37 -23.49
C LEU A 256 12.62 -7.94 -24.06
N ASN A 257 12.56 -7.83 -25.39
CA ASN A 257 12.49 -6.54 -26.06
C ASN A 257 11.27 -5.71 -25.59
N GLY A 258 11.49 -4.42 -25.34
CA GLY A 258 10.51 -3.48 -24.79
C GLY A 258 10.43 -3.46 -23.26
N ILE A 259 11.04 -4.41 -22.53
CA ILE A 259 11.21 -4.31 -21.08
C ILE A 259 12.50 -3.53 -20.79
N ILE A 260 12.37 -2.44 -20.07
CA ILE A 260 13.48 -1.55 -19.71
C ILE A 260 14.10 -1.98 -18.38
N ASP A 261 13.26 -2.28 -17.39
CA ASP A 261 13.71 -2.74 -16.07
C ASP A 261 12.62 -3.51 -15.32
N ILE A 262 13.04 -4.36 -14.38
CA ILE A 262 12.17 -5.11 -13.48
C ILE A 262 12.72 -4.99 -12.06
N TYR A 263 11.87 -4.55 -11.12
CA TYR A 263 12.16 -4.47 -9.67
C TYR A 263 11.51 -5.66 -8.96
#